data_AF-A0A7J8MQ78-F1
#
_entry.id   AF-A0A7J8MQ78-F1
#
_cell.length_a   1.000
_cell.length_b   1.000
_cell.length_c   1.000
_cell.angle_alpha   90.00
_cell.angle_beta   90.00
_cell.angle_gamma   90.00
#
_symmetry.space_group_name_H-M   'P 1'
#
loop_
_entity.id
_entity.type
_entity.pdbx_description
1 polymer ?
#
loop_
_entity_poly.entity_id
_entity_poly.type
_entity_poly.pdbx_seq_one_letter_code
_entity_poly.pdbx_strand_id
1 'polypeptide(L)' 'MELRRCKEFSRVRWRRRWTGDSGGRGSRSVRTKVKKLQRLIPGAKGLKPDRLFLRTADYILQLRLQ' A
#
# COMPACT_ATOMS: atom_id res chain seq x y z
N MET A 1 -6.79 6.54 23.07
CA MET A 1 -6.28 6.63 21.69
C MET A 1 -7.35 6.12 20.74
N GLU A 2 -8.17 7.01 20.20
CA GLU A 2 -9.27 6.64 19.31
C GLU A 2 -8.71 6.19 17.95
N LEU A 3 -8.98 4.94 17.57
CA LEU A 3 -8.84 4.46 16.20
C LEU A 3 -9.91 5.16 15.35
N ARG A 4 -9.61 6.40 14.93
CA ARG A 4 -10.44 7.17 14.01
C ARG A 4 -10.48 6.45 12.66
N ARG A 5 -11.49 5.58 12.56
CA ARG A 5 -12.38 5.41 11.42
C ARG A 5 -11.63 5.16 10.10
N CYS A 6 -11.19 3.92 9.90
CA CYS A 6 -10.69 3.37 8.62
C CYS A 6 -11.75 3.32 7.49
N LYS A 7 -12.72 4.24 7.45
CA LYS A 7 -13.93 4.11 6.61
C LYS A 7 -13.77 4.66 5.18
N GLU A 8 -12.72 5.41 4.87
CA GLU A 8 -12.68 6.23 3.64
C GLU A 8 -11.62 5.84 2.58
N PHE A 9 -10.76 4.86 2.84
CA PHE A 9 -9.81 4.37 1.82
C PHE A 9 -10.45 3.44 0.76
N SER A 10 -11.77 3.25 0.82
CA SER A 10 -12.55 2.29 0.02
C SER A 10 -12.77 2.68 -1.44
N ARG A 11 -12.35 3.87 -1.90
CA ARG A 11 -12.58 4.31 -3.30
C ARG A 11 -11.56 3.79 -4.29
N VAL A 12 -10.44 3.23 -3.84
CA VAL A 12 -9.64 2.33 -4.69
C VAL A 12 -10.33 0.98 -4.69
N ARG A 13 -11.14 0.73 -5.72
CA ARG A 13 -11.81 -0.55 -5.97
C ARG A 13 -10.75 -1.62 -6.25
N TRP A 14 -10.09 -2.09 -5.19
CA TRP A 14 -9.33 -3.33 -5.23
C TRP A 14 -10.34 -4.43 -5.47
N ARG A 15 -10.54 -4.83 -6.73
CA ARG A 15 -11.33 -6.04 -7.05
C ARG A 15 -10.66 -7.18 -6.29
N ARG A 16 -11.26 -7.54 -5.15
CA ARG A 16 -10.77 -8.54 -4.22
C ARG A 16 -11.02 -9.92 -4.84
N ARG A 17 -10.09 -10.38 -5.67
CA ARG A 17 -9.87 -11.82 -5.83
C ARG A 17 -8.81 -12.21 -4.80
N TRP A 18 -9.24 -12.36 -3.55
CA TRP A 18 -8.42 -12.98 -2.52
C TRP A 18 -8.44 -14.48 -2.78
N THR A 19 -7.59 -14.94 -3.69
CA THR A 19 -7.24 -16.35 -3.76
C THR A 19 -6.19 -16.56 -2.68
N GLY A 20 -6.58 -17.24 -1.60
CA GLY A 20 -5.66 -17.65 -0.54
C GLY A 20 -4.48 -18.40 -1.17
N ASP A 21 -3.27 -17.98 -0.85
CA ASP A 21 -2.05 -18.59 -1.36
C ASP A 21 -1.21 -19.04 -0.16
N SER A 22 -1.68 -20.13 0.44
CA SER A 22 -0.95 -20.98 1.34
C SER A 22 -0.04 -21.87 0.49
N GLY A 23 1.26 -21.57 0.43
CA GLY A 23 2.28 -22.46 -0.12
C GLY A 23 3.05 -21.87 -1.31
N GLY A 24 4.19 -21.23 -1.03
CA GLY A 24 5.28 -21.09 -2.01
C GLY A 24 5.29 -19.86 -2.93
N ARG A 25 4.25 -19.00 -3.01
CA ARG A 25 4.22 -17.84 -3.93
C ARG A 25 4.25 -16.46 -3.25
N GLY A 26 4.61 -16.42 -1.97
CA GLY A 26 4.68 -15.20 -1.15
C GLY A 26 5.49 -14.05 -1.77
N SER A 27 6.69 -14.32 -2.29
CA SER A 27 7.55 -13.28 -2.89
C SER A 27 6.95 -12.65 -4.16
N ARG A 28 6.24 -13.43 -4.98
CA ARG A 28 5.55 -12.90 -6.19
C ARG A 28 4.36 -12.03 -5.79
N SER A 29 3.67 -12.40 -4.72
CA SER A 29 2.60 -11.59 -4.10
C SER A 29 3.15 -10.27 -3.53
N VAL A 30 4.25 -10.31 -2.77
CA VAL A 30 4.90 -9.12 -2.19
C VAL A 30 5.36 -8.15 -3.28
N ARG A 31 6.06 -8.64 -4.32
CA ARG A 31 6.52 -7.79 -5.44
C ARG A 31 5.35 -7.10 -6.15
N THR A 32 4.22 -7.79 -6.29
CA THR A 32 3.00 -7.21 -6.87
C THR A 32 2.40 -6.13 -5.98
N LYS A 33 2.39 -6.32 -4.66
CA LYS A 33 1.97 -5.30 -3.68
C LYS A 33 2.89 -4.09 -3.68
N VAL A 34 4.20 -4.28 -3.74
CA VAL A 34 5.20 -3.19 -3.83
C VAL A 34 5.00 -2.38 -5.11
N LYS A 35 4.82 -3.03 -6.27
CA LYS A 35 4.52 -2.34 -7.53
C LYS A 35 3.23 -1.53 -7.47
N LYS A 36 2.20 -2.07 -6.81
CA LYS A 36 0.94 -1.34 -6.60
C LYS A 36 1.16 -0.11 -5.73
N LEU A 37 1.92 -0.25 -4.64
CA LEU A 37 2.23 0.86 -3.74
C LEU A 37 2.99 1.98 -4.47
N GLN A 38 4.02 1.64 -5.27
CA GLN A 38 4.76 2.62 -6.08
C GLN A 38 3.87 3.44 -7.04
N ARG A 39 2.74 2.90 -7.50
CA ARG A 39 1.80 3.62 -8.38
C ARG A 39 0.88 4.58 -7.63
N LEU A 40 0.65 4.34 -6.34
CA LEU A 40 -0.26 5.14 -5.53
C LEU A 40 0.44 6.32 -4.87
N ILE A 41 1.71 6.15 -4.51
CA ILE A 41 2.44 7.16 -3.75
C ILE A 41 3.11 8.17 -4.70
N PRO A 42 2.84 9.48 -4.56
CA PRO A 42 3.43 10.51 -5.40
C PRO A 42 4.97 10.49 -5.35
N GLY A 43 5.60 10.45 -6.52
CA GLY A 43 7.06 10.41 -6.66
C GLY A 43 7.73 9.07 -6.30
N ALA A 44 6.96 8.00 -6.07
CA ALA A 44 7.51 6.73 -5.58
C ALA A 44 7.82 5.69 -6.68
N LYS A 45 7.59 6.02 -7.95
CA LYS A 45 7.86 5.13 -9.09
C LYS A 45 9.35 4.77 -9.13
N GLY A 46 9.65 3.47 -9.10
CA GLY A 46 11.04 2.99 -9.17
C GLY A 46 11.82 3.04 -7.85
N LEU A 47 11.23 3.51 -6.75
CA LEU A 47 11.90 3.49 -5.44
C LEU A 47 12.13 2.06 -4.96
N LYS A 48 13.32 1.83 -4.37
CA LYS A 48 13.60 0.59 -3.61
C LYS A 48 12.61 0.45 -2.44
N PRO A 49 12.27 -0.78 -2.01
CA PRO A 49 11.28 -1.01 -0.96
C PRO A 49 11.51 -0.19 0.32
N ASP A 50 12.76 -0.08 0.78
CA ASP A 50 13.09 0.64 2.03
C ASP A 50 12.70 2.12 1.96
N ARG A 51 13.03 2.78 0.84
CA ARG A 51 12.68 4.18 0.58
C ARG A 51 11.20 4.36 0.28
N LEU A 52 10.59 3.37 -0.40
CA LEU A 52 9.16 3.37 -0.70
C LEU A 52 8.34 3.38 0.60
N PHE A 53 8.72 2.58 1.60
CA PHE A 53 7.99 2.53 2.86
C PHE A 53 8.11 3.82 3.67
N LEU A 54 9.30 4.42 3.73
CA LEU A 54 9.48 5.71 4.40
C LEU A 54 8.64 6.81 3.73
N ARG A 55 8.71 6.94 2.40
CA ARG A 55 7.88 7.88 1.63
C ARG A 55 6.38 7.61 1.81
N THR A 56 6.00 6.34 1.96
CA THR A 56 4.61 5.96 2.22
C THR A 56 4.15 6.45 3.59
N ALA A 57 4.99 6.34 4.62
CA ALA A 57 4.68 6.85 5.95
C ALA A 57 4.47 8.36 5.94
N ASP A 58 5.38 9.11 5.29
CA ASP A 58 5.26 10.55 5.11
C ASP A 58 3.95 10.93 4.39
N TYR A 59 3.60 10.20 3.33
CA TYR A 59 2.40 10.47 2.57
C TYR A 59 1.12 10.15 3.34
N ILE A 60 1.10 9.06 4.13
CA ILE A 60 -0.01 8.75 5.03
C ILE A 60 -0.17 9.87 6.05
N LEU A 61 0.93 10.36 6.63
CA LEU A 61 0.91 11.48 7.58
C LEU A 61 0.34 12.74 6.91
N GLN A 62 0.84 13.11 5.72
CA GLN A 62 0.35 14.26 4.97
C GLN A 62 -1.15 14.18 4.70
N LEU A 63 -1.67 13.02 4.27
CA LEU A 63 -3.10 12.81 4.01
C LEU A 63 -3.97 12.91 5.28
N ARG A 64 -3.40 12.63 6.46
CA ARG A 64 -4.12 12.70 7.73
C ARG A 64 -4.15 14.11 8.33
N LEU A 65 -3.23 14.96 7.89
CA LEU A 65 -3.12 16.36 8.31
C LEU A 65 -3.93 17.30 7.40
N GLN A 66 -4.47 16.79 6.29
CA GLN A 66 -5.50 17.45 5.46
C GLN A 66 -6.89 17.28 6.08
#